data_AF-R8BK95-F1
#
_entry.id   AF-R8BK95-F1
#
_cell.length_a   1.000
_cell.length_b   1.000
_cell.length_c   1.000
_cell.angle_alpha   90.00
_cell.angle_beta   90.00
_cell.angle_gamma   90.00
#
_symmetry.space_group_name_H-M   'P 1'
#
loop_
_entity.id
_entity.type
_entity.pdbx_description
1 polymer ?
#
loop_
_entity_poly.entity_id
_entity_poly.type
_entity_poly.pdbx_seq_one_letter_code
_entity_poly.pdbx_strand_id
1 'polypeptide(L)'
;MGTGGYLVNPVPSKATEDPPTMGQVFCANIFGHYLFAHELIPLLSRQASSNIPHGRLIWESSIEACWDHLSLSDFQALGTTAAYESTKRLTDVLALTTDLPGVRPYSDAFFQNHKSDAQPIKPRTYVSHPGVVVTTIFPLNFILFHLYKLAMYISRWIGSPWHPVTAYLGAVSMVWLTLASQEALDAQHAERIKWGSATDRLGRSYVKKTEVEGWGWEGKVEDEDALANDEATGVLRKMVGRKSGAKYLTEERRQEFEAVGAECWKEMERLRSEWEARVGVGGGAARNGKAH
;
A
#
# COMPACT_ATOMS: atom_id res chain seq x y z
N MET A 1 -18.21 22.85 -2.31
CA MET A 1 -19.09 21.96 -1.52
C MET A 1 -18.58 20.54 -1.74
N GLY A 2 -17.76 20.02 -0.81
CA GLY A 2 -17.31 18.64 -0.87
C GLY A 2 -18.49 17.73 -0.52
N THR A 3 -18.93 16.91 -1.46
CA THR A 3 -19.84 15.81 -1.17
C THR A 3 -19.10 14.85 -0.24
N GLY A 4 -19.64 14.61 0.97
CA GLY A 4 -19.10 13.60 1.88
C GLY A 4 -18.97 12.24 1.19
N GLY A 5 -18.07 11.40 1.71
CA GLY A 5 -17.72 10.11 1.13
C GLY A 5 -18.94 9.21 0.94
N TYR A 6 -19.06 8.61 -0.24
CA TYR A 6 -20.10 7.64 -0.54
C TYR A 6 -19.96 6.41 0.38
N LEU A 7 -21.09 5.86 0.79
CA LEU A 7 -21.17 4.62 1.56
C LEU A 7 -21.51 3.44 0.65
N VAL A 8 -20.97 2.27 0.98
CA VAL A 8 -21.31 0.99 0.33
C VAL A 8 -21.68 -0.04 1.40
N ASN A 9 -22.51 -1.02 1.06
CA ASN A 9 -22.72 -2.20 1.87
C ASN A 9 -21.71 -3.29 1.49
N PRO A 10 -20.70 -3.60 2.32
CA PRO A 10 -19.67 -4.58 2.00
C PRO A 10 -20.10 -6.04 2.23
N VAL A 11 -21.35 -6.29 2.67
CA VAL A 11 -21.85 -7.63 2.98
C VAL A 11 -22.96 -8.03 1.98
N PRO A 12 -22.86 -9.18 1.30
CA PRO A 12 -23.93 -9.69 0.45
C PRO A 12 -25.14 -10.16 1.30
N SER A 13 -26.06 -9.24 1.55
CA SER A 13 -27.44 -9.40 2.03
C SER A 13 -27.77 -10.41 3.15
N LYS A 14 -28.19 -9.86 4.29
CA LYS A 14 -29.61 -9.95 4.70
C LYS A 14 -30.13 -8.53 4.78
N ALA A 15 -31.39 -8.29 4.42
CA ALA A 15 -32.05 -7.03 4.73
C ALA A 15 -32.14 -6.91 6.26
N THR A 16 -31.14 -6.28 6.88
CA THR A 16 -31.17 -5.85 8.27
C THR A 16 -31.76 -4.43 8.30
N GLU A 17 -32.44 -4.06 9.39
CA GLU A 17 -33.00 -2.71 9.55
C GLU A 17 -31.91 -1.61 9.48
N ASP A 18 -30.65 -1.97 9.74
CA ASP A 18 -29.46 -1.15 9.56
C ASP A 18 -28.37 -1.95 8.81
N PRO A 19 -28.17 -1.75 7.49
CA PRO A 19 -27.15 -2.46 6.74
C PRO A 19 -25.75 -1.94 7.11
N PRO A 20 -24.73 -2.81 7.27
CA PRO A 20 -23.35 -2.35 7.43
C PRO A 20 -23.02 -1.38 6.31
N THR A 21 -22.55 -0.19 6.66
CA THR A 21 -22.02 0.76 5.71
C THR A 21 -20.53 0.96 5.93
N MET A 22 -19.82 1.17 4.83
CA MET A 22 -18.39 1.44 4.82
C MET A 22 -18.09 2.50 3.76
N GLY A 23 -17.05 3.31 3.97
CA GLY A 23 -16.58 4.25 2.94
C GLY A 23 -16.27 3.52 1.63
N GLN A 24 -16.90 3.93 0.53
CA GLN A 24 -16.82 3.24 -0.75
C GLN A 24 -15.38 3.15 -1.28
N VAL A 25 -14.64 4.27 -1.22
CA VAL A 25 -13.25 4.34 -1.69
C VAL A 25 -12.34 3.50 -0.80
N PHE A 26 -12.52 3.56 0.52
CA PHE A 26 -11.83 2.71 1.48
C PHE A 26 -12.11 1.21 1.23
N CYS A 27 -13.37 0.85 1.07
CA CYS A 27 -13.77 -0.53 0.77
C CYS A 27 -13.11 -1.05 -0.50
N ALA A 28 -13.12 -0.24 -1.57
CA ALA A 28 -12.58 -0.62 -2.88
C ALA A 28 -11.04 -0.68 -2.89
N ASN A 29 -10.36 0.31 -2.31
CA ASN A 29 -8.91 0.44 -2.45
C ASN A 29 -8.11 -0.34 -1.41
N ILE A 30 -8.68 -0.61 -0.23
CA ILE A 30 -7.91 -1.23 0.85
C ILE A 30 -8.64 -2.37 1.56
N PHE A 31 -9.86 -2.17 2.08
CA PHE A 31 -10.46 -3.18 2.95
C PHE A 31 -10.84 -4.47 2.22
N GLY A 32 -11.41 -4.37 1.01
CA GLY A 32 -11.69 -5.55 0.19
C GLY A 32 -10.42 -6.33 -0.17
N HIS A 33 -9.34 -5.62 -0.50
CA HIS A 33 -8.03 -6.22 -0.78
C HIS A 33 -7.39 -6.81 0.47
N TYR A 34 -7.59 -6.20 1.64
CA TYR A 34 -7.15 -6.71 2.93
C TYR A 34 -7.80 -8.06 3.24
N LEU A 35 -9.12 -8.16 3.15
CA LEU A 35 -9.83 -9.43 3.32
C LEU A 35 -9.37 -10.47 2.29
N PHE A 36 -9.27 -10.09 1.02
CA PHE A 36 -8.81 -11.00 -0.04
C PHE A 36 -7.38 -11.52 0.21
N ALA A 37 -6.46 -10.65 0.61
CA ALA A 37 -5.10 -11.04 0.92
C ALA A 37 -5.02 -11.95 2.16
N HIS A 38 -5.80 -11.67 3.21
CA HIS A 38 -5.92 -12.51 4.41
C HIS A 38 -6.33 -13.95 4.04
N GLU A 39 -7.38 -14.09 3.23
CA GLU A 39 -7.87 -15.39 2.76
C GLU A 39 -6.84 -16.17 1.91
N LEU A 40 -5.92 -15.45 1.24
CA LEU A 40 -4.85 -16.06 0.46
C LEU A 40 -3.58 -16.39 1.26
N ILE A 41 -3.46 -15.93 2.51
CA ILE A 41 -2.27 -16.19 3.35
C ILE A 41 -1.92 -17.67 3.44
N PRO A 42 -2.86 -18.63 3.63
CA PRO A 42 -2.52 -20.03 3.66
C PRO A 42 -1.86 -20.56 2.37
N LEU A 43 -2.17 -19.95 1.22
CA LEU A 43 -1.60 -20.32 -0.08
C LEU A 43 -0.24 -19.63 -0.35
N LEU A 44 -0.05 -18.43 0.20
CA LEU A 44 1.17 -17.64 0.04
C LEU A 44 2.24 -18.00 1.07
N SER A 45 1.85 -18.57 2.21
CA SER A 45 2.75 -19.01 3.26
C SER A 45 3.53 -20.25 2.84
N ARG A 46 4.77 -20.38 3.32
CA ARG A 46 5.64 -21.53 3.04
C ARG A 46 5.89 -22.34 4.32
N GLN A 47 6.16 -23.63 4.18
CA GLN A 47 6.66 -24.41 5.29
C GLN A 47 8.08 -23.97 5.65
N ALA A 48 8.46 -24.06 6.93
CA ALA A 48 9.80 -23.69 7.38
C ALA A 48 10.93 -24.47 6.69
N SER A 49 10.65 -25.69 6.24
CA SER A 49 11.57 -26.57 5.49
C SER A 49 11.59 -26.33 3.98
N SER A 50 10.78 -25.40 3.47
CA SER A 50 10.68 -25.12 2.03
C SER A 50 11.94 -24.46 1.50
N ASN A 51 12.45 -24.95 0.37
CA ASN A 51 13.51 -24.29 -0.41
C ASN A 51 12.96 -23.28 -1.45
N ILE A 52 11.64 -23.14 -1.53
CA ILE A 52 10.97 -22.15 -2.39
C ILE A 52 10.97 -20.80 -1.67
N PRO A 53 11.29 -19.69 -2.37
CA PRO A 53 11.20 -18.34 -1.81
C PRO A 53 9.83 -18.04 -1.20
N HIS A 54 9.84 -17.08 -0.26
CA HIS A 54 8.64 -16.57 0.39
C HIS A 54 7.60 -16.13 -0.63
N GLY A 55 6.31 -16.37 -0.35
CA GLY A 55 5.24 -15.68 -1.06
C GLY A 55 5.39 -14.17 -0.93
N ARG A 56 4.78 -13.41 -1.84
CA ARG A 56 4.89 -11.94 -1.86
C ARG A 56 3.51 -11.31 -1.89
N LEU A 57 3.31 -10.32 -1.04
CA LEU A 57 2.18 -9.39 -1.09
C LEU A 57 2.72 -8.04 -1.54
N ILE A 58 2.28 -7.58 -2.71
CA ILE A 58 2.72 -6.30 -3.29
C ILE A 58 1.52 -5.36 -3.28
N TRP A 59 1.57 -4.37 -2.40
CA TRP A 59 0.53 -3.36 -2.27
C TRP A 59 0.75 -2.22 -3.26
N GLU A 60 -0.28 -1.85 -4.01
CA GLU A 60 -0.24 -0.73 -4.95
C GLU A 60 -0.76 0.56 -4.30
N SER A 61 0.19 1.43 -3.96
CA SER A 61 -0.03 2.77 -3.46
C SER A 61 0.01 3.82 -4.60
N SER A 62 0.07 5.10 -4.26
CA SER A 62 0.18 6.25 -5.17
C SER A 62 1.35 7.14 -4.77
N ILE A 63 1.90 7.90 -5.70
CA ILE A 63 2.88 8.96 -5.39
C ILE A 63 2.27 10.09 -4.53
N GLU A 64 0.94 10.24 -4.53
CA GLU A 64 0.22 11.34 -3.86
C GLU A 64 -0.17 11.03 -2.40
N ALA A 65 0.32 9.92 -1.84
CA ALA A 65 0.05 9.46 -0.47
C ALA A 65 0.76 10.33 0.60
N CYS A 66 0.31 11.57 0.74
CA CYS A 66 0.88 12.56 1.66
C CYS A 66 0.42 12.33 3.11
N TRP A 67 1.18 12.90 4.05
CA TRP A 67 0.96 12.78 5.49
C TRP A 67 -0.45 13.23 5.91
N ASP A 68 -0.86 14.42 5.48
CA ASP A 68 -2.09 15.08 5.94
C ASP A 68 -3.40 14.44 5.41
N HIS A 69 -3.31 13.42 4.54
CA HIS A 69 -4.49 12.79 3.95
C HIS A 69 -5.10 11.70 4.83
N LEU A 70 -4.34 11.10 5.74
CA LEU A 70 -4.84 10.06 6.65
C LEU A 70 -5.19 10.66 8.01
N SER A 71 -6.44 10.49 8.42
CA SER A 71 -6.91 10.82 9.76
C SER A 71 -7.43 9.57 10.46
N LEU A 72 -6.90 9.26 11.64
CA LEU A 72 -7.37 8.13 12.44
C LEU A 72 -8.81 8.33 12.96
N SER A 73 -9.26 9.58 13.11
CA SER A 73 -10.64 9.88 13.50
C SER A 73 -11.63 9.76 12.33
N ASP A 74 -11.14 9.73 11.09
CA ASP A 74 -11.91 9.52 9.86
C ASP A 74 -11.25 8.42 9.02
N PHE A 75 -11.05 7.25 9.66
CA PHE A 75 -10.24 6.16 9.11
C PHE A 75 -10.74 5.63 7.75
N GLN A 76 -12.06 5.66 7.53
CA GLN A 76 -12.68 5.26 6.27
C GLN A 76 -12.82 6.42 5.26
N ALA A 77 -12.28 7.60 5.59
CA ALA A 77 -12.25 8.80 4.76
C ALA A 77 -13.63 9.28 4.28
N LEU A 78 -14.60 9.35 5.19
CA LEU A 78 -15.98 9.77 4.92
C LEU A 78 -16.16 11.30 4.98
N GLY A 79 -15.40 11.97 5.84
CA GLY A 79 -15.48 13.42 6.05
C GLY A 79 -14.56 14.24 5.14
N THR A 80 -13.57 13.60 4.52
CA THR A 80 -12.56 14.26 3.67
C THR A 80 -12.92 14.24 2.18
N THR A 81 -12.43 15.24 1.44
CA THR A 81 -12.45 15.25 -0.04
C THR A 81 -11.27 14.51 -0.66
N ALA A 82 -10.30 14.08 0.16
CA ALA A 82 -9.08 13.38 -0.27
C ALA A 82 -9.16 11.88 0.05
N ALA A 83 -10.33 11.25 -0.19
CA ALA A 83 -10.56 9.86 0.19
C ALA A 83 -9.63 8.88 -0.56
N TYR A 84 -9.33 9.16 -1.83
CA TYR A 84 -8.37 8.35 -2.58
C TYR A 84 -6.99 8.41 -1.94
N GLU A 85 -6.47 9.59 -1.68
CA GLU A 85 -5.15 9.81 -1.12
C GLU A 85 -5.04 9.28 0.31
N SER A 86 -6.11 9.38 1.11
CA SER A 86 -6.20 8.78 2.44
C SER A 86 -6.00 7.25 2.37
N THR A 87 -6.69 6.57 1.44
CA THR A 87 -6.53 5.11 1.29
C THR A 87 -5.12 4.72 0.85
N LYS A 88 -4.50 5.50 -0.04
CA LYS A 88 -3.12 5.25 -0.51
C LYS A 88 -2.10 5.53 0.59
N ARG A 89 -2.35 6.53 1.43
CA ARG A 89 -1.55 6.78 2.64
C ARG A 89 -1.67 5.64 3.65
N LEU A 90 -2.87 5.12 3.88
CA LEU A 90 -3.07 3.95 4.72
C LEU A 90 -2.36 2.71 4.16
N THR A 91 -2.38 2.51 2.83
CA THR A 91 -1.61 1.45 2.17
C THR A 91 -0.11 1.55 2.45
N ASP A 92 0.49 2.74 2.33
CA ASP A 92 1.91 2.95 2.67
C ASP A 92 2.20 2.59 4.13
N VAL A 93 1.37 3.10 5.04
CA VAL A 93 1.52 2.86 6.49
C VAL A 93 1.45 1.37 6.79
N LEU A 94 0.42 0.65 6.32
CA LEU A 94 0.27 -0.77 6.62
C LEU A 94 1.46 -1.59 6.08
N ALA A 95 1.82 -1.38 4.81
CA ALA A 95 2.86 -2.15 4.14
C ALA A 95 4.25 -1.93 4.73
N LEU A 96 4.64 -0.67 5.01
CA LEU A 96 5.97 -0.33 5.52
C LEU A 96 6.14 -0.65 7.00
N THR A 97 5.05 -0.70 7.77
CA THR A 97 5.10 -0.98 9.20
C THR A 97 4.83 -2.43 9.58
N THR A 98 4.42 -3.27 8.60
CA THR A 98 3.94 -4.65 8.81
C THR A 98 4.83 -5.47 9.76
N ASP A 99 6.15 -5.40 9.58
CA ASP A 99 7.12 -6.23 10.30
C ASP A 99 7.77 -5.54 11.51
N LEU A 100 7.35 -4.32 11.85
CA LEU A 100 7.91 -3.57 12.98
C LEU A 100 7.53 -4.19 14.33
N PRO A 101 8.43 -4.21 15.33
CA PRO A 101 8.16 -4.83 16.63
C PRO A 101 6.90 -4.31 17.33
N GLY A 102 6.62 -3.00 17.26
CA GLY A 102 5.43 -2.40 17.87
C GLY A 102 4.12 -2.70 17.13
N VAL A 103 4.18 -3.21 15.90
CA VAL A 103 3.03 -3.46 15.03
C VAL A 103 2.66 -4.94 14.97
N ARG A 104 3.66 -5.83 15.08
CA ARG A 104 3.49 -7.29 15.09
C ARG A 104 2.36 -7.82 15.97
N PRO A 105 2.13 -7.30 17.20
CA PRO A 105 1.00 -7.74 18.03
C PRO A 105 -0.37 -7.64 17.34
N TYR A 106 -0.50 -6.76 16.35
CA TYR A 106 -1.72 -6.58 15.55
C TYR A 106 -1.58 -7.23 14.18
N SER A 107 -0.46 -7.03 13.48
CA SER A 107 -0.29 -7.52 12.11
C SER A 107 -0.14 -9.04 12.02
N ASP A 108 0.37 -9.72 13.05
CA ASP A 108 0.56 -11.16 12.98
C ASP A 108 -0.77 -11.91 12.84
N ALA A 109 -1.88 -11.39 13.40
CA ALA A 109 -3.22 -11.96 13.24
C ALA A 109 -3.67 -12.01 11.78
N PHE A 110 -3.30 -11.01 10.97
CA PHE A 110 -3.54 -11.01 9.54
C PHE A 110 -2.79 -12.14 8.80
N PHE A 111 -1.62 -12.55 9.30
CA PHE A 111 -0.81 -13.63 8.70
C PHE A 111 -1.06 -15.01 9.32
N GLN A 112 -1.98 -15.12 10.29
CA GLN A 112 -2.26 -16.41 10.92
C GLN A 112 -2.89 -17.39 9.93
N ASN A 113 -2.33 -18.59 9.87
CA ASN A 113 -2.92 -19.71 9.15
C ASN A 113 -3.55 -20.68 10.15
N HIS A 114 -4.85 -20.56 10.37
CA HIS A 114 -5.60 -21.42 11.32
C HIS A 114 -5.67 -22.91 10.92
N LYS A 115 -5.07 -23.31 9.79
CA LYS A 115 -5.13 -24.69 9.25
C LYS A 115 -3.85 -25.51 9.49
N SER A 116 -2.83 -25.00 10.18
CA SER A 116 -1.58 -25.74 10.43
C SER A 116 -0.95 -25.41 11.78
N ASP A 117 -0.54 -26.44 12.53
CA ASP A 117 0.16 -26.31 13.82
C ASP A 117 1.65 -25.93 13.68
N ALA A 118 2.22 -26.02 12.47
CA ALA A 118 3.58 -25.61 12.21
C ALA A 118 3.62 -24.11 11.90
N GLN A 119 4.48 -23.34 12.59
CA GLN A 119 4.70 -21.91 12.33
C GLN A 119 5.17 -21.73 10.88
N PRO A 120 4.30 -21.30 9.95
CA PRO A 120 4.68 -21.19 8.56
C PRO A 120 5.46 -19.89 8.36
N ILE A 121 6.31 -19.89 7.35
CA ILE A 121 6.97 -18.69 6.87
C ILE A 121 5.93 -17.82 6.18
N LYS A 122 5.58 -16.67 6.78
CA LYS A 122 4.64 -15.71 6.20
C LYS A 122 5.20 -15.07 4.92
N PRO A 123 4.32 -14.66 3.98
CA PRO A 123 4.75 -13.92 2.80
C PRO A 123 5.41 -12.58 3.18
N ARG A 124 6.31 -12.11 2.31
CA ARG A 124 6.92 -10.78 2.43
C ARG A 124 5.97 -9.72 1.89
N THR A 125 5.88 -8.59 2.59
CA THR A 125 5.07 -7.45 2.18
C THR A 125 5.95 -6.39 1.54
N TYR A 126 5.53 -5.86 0.40
CA TYR A 126 6.17 -4.76 -0.30
C TYR A 126 5.12 -3.72 -0.72
N VAL A 127 5.55 -2.49 -0.93
CA VAL A 127 4.69 -1.43 -1.48
C VAL A 127 5.31 -0.81 -2.72
N SER A 128 4.48 -0.55 -3.72
CA SER A 128 4.89 0.07 -4.96
C SER A 128 3.90 1.14 -5.40
N HIS A 129 4.27 1.98 -6.36
CA HIS A 129 3.32 2.82 -7.09
C HIS A 129 3.69 2.90 -8.58
N PRO A 130 2.70 3.12 -9.46
CA PRO A 130 2.92 3.12 -10.92
C PRO A 130 3.50 4.44 -11.47
N GLY A 131 3.80 5.40 -10.59
CA GLY A 131 3.98 6.80 -11.01
C GLY A 131 2.66 7.39 -11.53
N VAL A 132 2.76 8.30 -12.50
CA VAL A 132 1.63 8.92 -13.17
C VAL A 132 1.43 8.24 -14.52
N VAL A 133 0.35 7.48 -14.60
CA VAL A 133 -0.09 6.75 -15.79
C VAL A 133 -1.40 7.34 -16.29
N VAL A 134 -1.50 7.53 -17.60
CA VAL A 134 -2.74 7.96 -18.24
C VAL A 134 -3.64 6.75 -18.40
N THR A 135 -4.67 6.67 -17.56
CA THR A 135 -5.71 5.64 -17.59
C THR A 135 -7.08 6.26 -17.87
N THR A 136 -8.10 5.44 -18.10
CA THR A 136 -9.49 5.88 -18.26
C THR A 136 -10.22 6.06 -16.93
N ILE A 137 -9.50 6.09 -15.80
CA ILE A 137 -10.10 6.24 -14.46
C ILE A 137 -10.88 7.56 -14.33
N PHE A 138 -10.41 8.61 -15.01
CA PHE A 138 -11.16 9.86 -15.14
C PHE A 138 -11.84 9.93 -16.52
N PRO A 139 -13.18 9.96 -16.58
CA PRO A 139 -13.91 10.08 -17.84
C PRO A 139 -13.76 11.50 -18.38
N LEU A 140 -12.70 11.73 -19.15
CA LEU A 140 -12.46 12.97 -19.88
C LEU A 140 -13.07 12.87 -21.27
N ASN A 141 -13.53 14.00 -21.83
CA ASN A 141 -13.88 14.02 -23.24
C ASN A 141 -12.62 13.68 -24.08
N PHE A 142 -12.83 13.16 -25.29
CA PHE A 142 -11.75 12.66 -26.12
C PHE A 142 -10.62 13.68 -26.32
N ILE A 143 -10.95 14.96 -26.54
CA ILE A 143 -9.95 16.02 -26.76
C ILE A 143 -9.12 16.28 -25.49
N LEU A 144 -9.78 16.47 -24.33
CA LEU A 144 -9.08 16.70 -23.06
C LEU A 144 -8.23 15.49 -22.67
N PHE A 145 -8.67 14.26 -22.99
CA PHE A 145 -7.85 13.07 -22.77
C PHE A 145 -6.53 13.12 -23.54
N HIS A 146 -6.55 13.53 -24.81
CA HIS A 146 -5.34 13.64 -25.63
C HIS A 146 -4.43 14.79 -25.17
N LEU A 147 -5.02 15.94 -24.79
CA LEU A 147 -4.27 17.06 -24.23
C LEU A 147 -3.65 16.71 -22.88
N TYR A 148 -4.39 16.04 -22.00
CA TYR A 148 -3.89 15.53 -20.72
C TYR A 148 -2.72 14.55 -20.94
N LYS A 149 -2.88 13.60 -21.86
CA LYS A 149 -1.83 12.65 -22.23
C LYS A 149 -0.57 13.36 -22.75
N LEU A 150 -0.75 14.38 -23.60
CA LEU A 150 0.35 15.21 -24.08
C LEU A 150 1.03 15.95 -22.93
N ALA A 151 0.26 16.53 -22.00
CA ALA A 151 0.81 17.20 -20.81
C ALA A 151 1.64 16.25 -19.95
N MET A 152 1.20 15.01 -19.74
CA MET A 152 1.99 14.00 -19.01
C MET A 152 3.32 13.68 -19.71
N TYR A 153 3.32 13.60 -21.05
CA TYR A 153 4.56 13.42 -21.82
C TYR A 153 5.47 14.64 -21.75
N ILE A 154 4.92 15.87 -21.76
CA ILE A 154 5.68 17.09 -21.55
C ILE A 154 6.33 17.07 -20.16
N SER A 155 5.60 16.71 -19.10
CA SER A 155 6.14 16.55 -17.73
C SER A 155 7.32 15.58 -17.68
N ARG A 156 7.22 14.44 -18.39
CA ARG A 156 8.35 13.50 -18.53
C ARG A 156 9.52 14.15 -19.26
N TRP A 157 9.27 14.81 -20.39
CA TRP A 157 10.30 15.43 -21.21
C TRP A 157 11.02 16.56 -20.49
N ILE A 158 10.38 17.30 -19.58
CA ILE A 158 11.05 18.32 -18.77
C ILE A 158 11.81 17.74 -17.56
N GLY A 159 11.78 16.42 -17.36
CA GLY A 159 12.65 15.71 -16.42
C GLY A 159 11.94 15.08 -15.22
N SER A 160 10.60 15.05 -15.18
CA SER A 160 9.91 14.34 -14.11
C SER A 160 10.09 12.83 -14.24
N PRO A 161 10.67 12.14 -13.25
CA PRO A 161 10.85 10.69 -13.32
C PRO A 161 9.53 9.94 -13.14
N TRP A 162 8.54 10.56 -12.50
CA TRP A 162 7.29 9.94 -12.10
C TRP A 162 6.22 9.96 -13.18
N HIS A 163 6.55 10.27 -14.44
CA HIS A 163 5.60 10.21 -15.55
C HIS A 163 5.91 9.07 -16.53
N PRO A 164 5.72 7.78 -16.15
CA PRO A 164 5.75 6.68 -17.11
C PRO A 164 4.73 6.81 -18.24
N VAL A 165 3.61 7.50 -17.99
CA VAL A 165 2.50 7.79 -18.92
C VAL A 165 1.70 6.57 -19.36
N THR A 166 2.31 5.41 -19.60
CA THR A 166 1.64 4.19 -20.07
C THR A 166 1.54 3.14 -18.97
N ALA A 167 0.50 2.32 -19.01
CA ALA A 167 0.31 1.23 -18.05
C ALA A 167 1.47 0.22 -18.08
N TYR A 168 2.02 -0.05 -19.27
CA TYR A 168 3.18 -0.93 -19.42
C TYR A 168 4.40 -0.42 -18.63
N LEU A 169 4.71 0.87 -18.73
CA LEU A 169 5.83 1.46 -18.00
C LEU A 169 5.50 1.66 -16.51
N GLY A 170 4.22 1.91 -16.18
CA GLY A 170 3.73 1.97 -14.80
C GLY A 170 3.80 0.64 -14.06
N ALA A 171 3.81 -0.50 -14.75
CA ALA A 171 3.89 -1.82 -14.14
C ALA A 171 5.31 -2.24 -13.70
N VAL A 172 6.34 -1.49 -14.07
CA VAL A 172 7.75 -1.91 -13.96
C VAL A 172 8.19 -2.22 -12.53
N SER A 173 7.85 -1.38 -11.54
CA SER A 173 8.20 -1.65 -10.13
C SER A 173 7.51 -2.89 -9.57
N MET A 174 6.23 -3.09 -9.89
CA MET A 174 5.45 -4.26 -9.47
C MET A 174 6.00 -5.56 -10.09
N VAL A 175 6.29 -5.52 -11.39
CA VAL A 175 6.87 -6.65 -12.11
C VAL A 175 8.26 -6.98 -11.53
N TRP A 176 9.07 -5.96 -11.24
CA TRP A 176 10.36 -6.17 -10.58
C TRP A 176 10.22 -6.79 -9.18
N LEU A 177 9.34 -6.25 -8.33
CA LEU A 177 9.06 -6.85 -7.01
C LEU A 177 8.55 -8.29 -7.11
N THR A 178 7.88 -8.64 -8.21
CA THR A 178 7.39 -10.00 -8.46
C THR A 178 8.49 -10.95 -8.92
N LEU A 179 9.42 -10.49 -9.78
CA LEU A 179 10.37 -11.35 -10.48
C LEU A 179 11.80 -11.31 -9.94
N ALA A 180 12.18 -10.27 -9.19
CA ALA A 180 13.51 -10.17 -8.60
C ALA A 180 13.78 -11.34 -7.66
N SER A 181 15.04 -11.78 -7.56
CA SER A 181 15.42 -12.83 -6.60
C SER A 181 15.22 -12.33 -5.17
N GLN A 182 14.96 -13.24 -4.22
CA GLN A 182 14.72 -12.84 -2.84
C GLN A 182 15.98 -12.20 -2.23
N GLU A 183 17.16 -12.70 -2.61
CA GLU A 183 18.47 -12.18 -2.16
C GLU A 183 18.66 -10.73 -2.60
N ALA A 184 18.28 -10.38 -3.83
CA ALA A 184 18.38 -9.01 -4.34
C ALA A 184 17.45 -8.03 -3.63
N LEU A 185 16.28 -8.50 -3.18
CA LEU A 185 15.32 -7.72 -2.39
C LEU A 185 15.80 -7.56 -0.94
N ASP A 186 16.25 -8.65 -0.32
CA ASP A 186 16.74 -8.67 1.06
C ASP A 186 18.00 -7.80 1.21
N ALA A 187 18.92 -7.84 0.24
CA ALA A 187 20.13 -7.01 0.23
C ALA A 187 19.83 -5.50 0.26
N GLN A 188 18.64 -5.09 -0.19
CA GLN A 188 18.20 -3.69 -0.20
C GLN A 188 17.19 -3.37 0.90
N HIS A 189 16.83 -4.33 1.76
CA HIS A 189 15.70 -4.21 2.69
C HIS A 189 14.44 -3.70 1.98
N ALA A 190 14.11 -4.32 0.84
CA ALA A 190 13.06 -3.84 -0.06
C ALA A 190 11.68 -3.71 0.59
N GLU A 191 11.41 -4.43 1.68
CA GLU A 191 10.20 -4.33 2.50
C GLU A 191 10.05 -2.98 3.21
N ARG A 192 11.14 -2.24 3.40
CA ARG A 192 11.17 -0.91 4.05
C ARG A 192 11.10 0.24 3.06
N ILE A 193 10.92 -0.06 1.78
CA ILE A 193 11.06 0.91 0.69
C ILE A 193 9.77 0.93 -0.12
N LYS A 194 9.31 2.14 -0.44
CA LYS A 194 8.28 2.32 -1.46
C LYS A 194 8.91 2.39 -2.84
N TRP A 195 8.53 1.47 -3.72
CA TRP A 195 9.13 1.34 -5.04
C TRP A 195 8.24 1.94 -6.14
N GLY A 196 8.75 2.96 -6.82
CA GLY A 196 8.05 3.60 -7.92
C GLY A 196 8.51 3.12 -9.29
N SER A 197 7.55 2.96 -10.20
CA SER A 197 7.85 2.93 -11.64
C SER A 197 8.23 4.33 -12.08
N ALA A 198 9.46 4.47 -12.56
CA ALA A 198 10.02 5.74 -13.02
C ALA A 198 10.48 5.64 -14.47
N THR A 199 10.58 6.79 -15.14
CA THR A 199 11.15 6.88 -16.48
C THR A 199 12.10 8.06 -16.61
N ASP A 200 13.10 7.95 -17.48
CA ASP A 200 13.86 9.13 -17.89
C ASP A 200 13.12 9.94 -18.98
N ARG A 201 13.73 11.05 -19.39
CA ARG A 201 13.19 11.95 -20.43
C ARG A 201 12.93 11.21 -21.75
N LEU A 202 13.68 10.14 -22.03
CA LEU A 202 13.54 9.35 -23.26
C LEU A 202 12.53 8.20 -23.11
N GLY A 203 11.95 8.02 -21.92
CA GLY A 203 10.99 6.97 -21.63
C GLY A 203 11.61 5.61 -21.30
N ARG A 204 12.92 5.54 -21.00
CA ARG A 204 13.51 4.31 -20.46
C ARG A 204 13.00 4.11 -19.04
N SER A 205 12.58 2.90 -18.69
CA SER A 205 11.99 2.60 -17.39
C SER A 205 13.03 2.21 -16.35
N TYR A 206 12.73 2.55 -15.10
CA TYR A 206 13.54 2.27 -13.92
C TYR A 206 12.64 1.92 -12.75
N VAL A 207 13.19 1.18 -11.78
CA VAL A 207 12.59 0.97 -10.47
C VAL A 207 13.30 1.88 -9.49
N LYS A 208 12.57 2.79 -8.86
CA LYS A 208 13.15 3.89 -8.09
C LYS A 208 12.58 3.89 -6.66
N LYS A 209 13.42 4.18 -5.66
CA LYS A 209 12.97 4.44 -4.28
C LYS A 209 12.12 5.72 -4.25
N THR A 210 11.08 5.75 -3.43
CA THR A 210 10.17 6.89 -3.28
C THR A 210 10.11 7.30 -1.82
N GLU A 211 10.36 8.59 -1.54
CA GLU A 211 10.24 9.15 -0.20
C GLU A 211 8.79 9.07 0.28
N VAL A 212 8.60 8.59 1.50
CA VAL A 212 7.31 8.56 2.18
C VAL A 212 7.38 9.53 3.36
N GLU A 213 6.47 10.51 3.38
CA GLU A 213 6.45 11.52 4.44
C GLU A 213 6.29 10.83 5.82
N GLY A 214 7.15 11.17 6.77
CA GLY A 214 7.22 10.53 8.09
C GLY A 214 7.94 9.18 8.15
N TRP A 215 8.34 8.60 7.02
CA TRP A 215 9.14 7.36 6.97
C TRP A 215 10.50 7.53 6.29
N GLY A 216 10.63 8.52 5.40
CA GLY A 216 11.81 8.73 4.56
C GLY A 216 11.87 7.75 3.40
N TRP A 217 13.08 7.41 2.97
CA TRP A 217 13.31 6.51 1.83
C TRP A 217 13.30 5.02 2.23
N GLU A 218 13.79 4.72 3.44
CA GLU A 218 14.12 3.35 3.89
C GLU A 218 13.78 3.10 5.37
N GLY A 219 13.01 4.00 6.01
CA GLY A 219 12.74 3.93 7.46
C GLY A 219 13.94 4.34 8.32
N LYS A 220 14.85 5.14 7.77
CA LYS A 220 16.05 5.64 8.45
C LYS A 220 16.13 7.15 8.27
N VAL A 221 16.52 7.85 9.32
CA VAL A 221 16.86 9.27 9.25
C VAL A 221 18.18 9.39 8.50
N GLU A 222 18.17 10.18 7.43
CA GLU A 222 19.34 10.51 6.62
C GLU A 222 19.55 12.02 6.71
N ASP A 223 20.80 12.45 6.92
CA ASP A 223 21.15 13.87 6.91
C ASP A 223 21.28 14.41 5.48
N GLU A 224 21.41 15.74 5.37
CA GLU A 224 21.49 16.41 4.07
C GLU A 224 22.73 15.97 3.27
N ASP A 225 23.85 15.74 3.95
CA ASP A 225 25.10 15.32 3.34
C ASP A 225 24.98 13.91 2.74
N ALA A 226 24.34 12.96 3.43
CA ALA A 226 24.07 11.63 2.91
C ALA A 226 23.17 11.67 1.66
N LEU A 227 22.15 12.53 1.66
CA LEU A 227 21.25 12.69 0.51
C LEU A 227 21.91 13.40 -0.67
N ALA A 228 22.79 14.36 -0.41
CA ALA A 228 23.57 15.04 -1.45
C ALA A 228 24.55 14.09 -2.14
N ASN A 229 25.16 13.20 -1.35
CA ASN A 229 26.16 12.21 -1.77
C ASN A 229 25.58 10.83 -2.11
N ASP A 230 24.27 10.75 -2.38
CA ASP A 230 23.62 9.52 -2.85
C ASP A 230 24.37 8.91 -4.06
N GLU A 231 24.80 7.66 -3.90
CA GLU A 231 25.58 6.90 -4.88
C GLU A 231 24.80 6.59 -6.16
N ALA A 232 23.47 6.66 -6.12
CA ALA A 232 22.64 6.44 -7.28
C ALA A 232 22.93 7.48 -8.38
N THR A 233 22.66 7.13 -9.64
CA THR A 233 22.93 8.01 -10.80
C THR A 233 21.68 8.33 -11.59
N GLY A 234 21.72 9.46 -12.31
CA GLY A 234 20.62 9.88 -13.19
C GLY A 234 19.28 10.00 -12.46
N VAL A 235 18.25 9.37 -13.03
CA VAL A 235 16.89 9.40 -12.45
C VAL A 235 16.77 8.63 -11.14
N LEU A 236 17.70 7.74 -10.81
CA LEU A 236 17.64 6.93 -9.60
C LEU A 236 17.99 7.73 -8.34
N ARG A 237 18.73 8.84 -8.47
CA ARG A 237 19.09 9.73 -7.34
C ARG A 237 17.88 10.13 -6.51
N LYS A 238 17.92 9.95 -5.19
CA LYS A 238 16.84 10.28 -4.23
C LYS A 238 16.29 11.68 -4.48
N MET A 239 17.15 12.68 -4.63
CA MET A 239 16.73 14.07 -4.85
C MET A 239 16.02 14.32 -6.20
N VAL A 240 16.18 13.45 -7.20
CA VAL A 240 15.51 13.59 -8.50
C VAL A 240 14.07 13.11 -8.40
N GLY A 241 13.12 14.03 -8.62
CA GLY A 241 11.69 13.77 -8.48
C GLY A 241 11.17 13.87 -7.04
N ARG A 242 12.01 14.28 -6.08
CA ARG A 242 11.56 14.52 -4.71
C ARG A 242 10.46 15.60 -4.70
N LYS A 243 9.42 15.41 -3.89
CA LYS A 243 8.29 16.35 -3.79
C LYS A 243 8.80 17.73 -3.35
N SER A 244 8.30 18.78 -4.01
CA SER A 244 8.66 20.16 -3.66
C SER A 244 8.20 20.48 -2.23
N GLY A 245 9.07 21.08 -1.42
CA GLY A 245 8.79 21.40 -0.02
C GLY A 245 8.79 20.19 0.93
N ALA A 246 9.22 19.00 0.47
CA ALA A 246 9.38 17.84 1.35
C ALA A 246 10.35 18.16 2.50
N LYS A 247 9.91 17.86 3.72
CA LYS A 247 10.73 18.02 4.93
C LYS A 247 11.61 16.80 5.12
N TYR A 248 12.83 17.01 5.60
CA TYR A 248 13.68 15.88 6.01
C TYR A 248 13.03 15.10 7.14
N LEU A 249 13.26 13.79 7.14
CA LEU A 249 12.76 12.92 8.19
C LEU A 249 13.48 13.25 9.50
N THR A 250 12.73 13.35 10.60
CA THR A 250 13.28 13.38 11.95
C THR A 250 12.96 12.08 12.67
N GLU A 251 13.67 11.79 13.75
CA GLU A 251 13.43 10.59 14.55
C GLU A 251 12.04 10.61 15.20
N GLU A 252 11.58 11.77 15.66
CA GLU A 252 10.23 11.94 16.21
C GLU A 252 9.16 11.65 15.15
N ARG A 253 9.35 12.13 13.92
CA ARG A 253 8.43 11.86 12.81
C ARG A 253 8.42 10.40 12.40
N ARG A 254 9.58 9.75 12.43
CA ARG A 254 9.69 8.30 12.23
C ARG A 254 8.89 7.53 13.27
N GLN A 255 9.07 7.87 14.56
CA GLN A 255 8.34 7.25 15.66
C GLN A 255 6.82 7.48 15.57
N GLU A 256 6.39 8.68 15.17
CA GLU A 256 4.98 9.00 14.93
C GLU A 256 4.40 8.11 13.81
N PHE A 257 5.14 7.89 12.72
CA PHE A 257 4.73 6.98 11.65
C PHE A 257 4.58 5.54 12.14
N GLU A 258 5.50 5.05 12.98
CA GLU A 258 5.40 3.71 13.58
C GLU A 258 4.17 3.58 14.49
N ALA A 259 3.90 4.61 15.31
CA ALA A 259 2.73 4.65 16.19
C ALA A 259 1.40 4.68 15.40
N VAL A 260 1.33 5.48 14.34
CA VAL A 260 0.20 5.49 13.40
C VAL A 260 0.04 4.11 12.76
N GLY A 261 1.14 3.44 12.41
CA GLY A 261 1.14 2.06 11.93
C GLY A 261 0.44 1.08 12.86
N ALA A 262 0.78 1.12 14.15
CA ALA A 262 0.15 0.26 15.16
C ALA A 262 -1.36 0.50 15.25
N GLU A 263 -1.81 1.76 15.31
CA GLU A 263 -3.23 2.10 15.37
C GLU A 263 -3.97 1.71 14.07
N CYS A 264 -3.34 1.89 12.91
CA CYS A 264 -3.89 1.49 11.62
C CYS A 264 -4.11 -0.03 11.54
N TRP A 265 -3.12 -0.83 11.95
CA TRP A 265 -3.25 -2.29 11.98
C TRP A 265 -4.32 -2.76 12.96
N LYS A 266 -4.36 -2.17 14.15
CA LYS A 266 -5.39 -2.46 15.16
C LYS A 266 -6.81 -2.17 14.63
N GLU A 267 -6.99 -1.06 13.95
CA GLU A 267 -8.28 -0.68 13.38
C GLU A 267 -8.68 -1.58 12.20
N MET A 268 -7.74 -1.94 11.32
CA MET A 268 -8.00 -2.90 10.24
C MET A 268 -8.43 -4.27 10.77
N GLU A 269 -7.76 -4.77 11.82
CA GLU A 269 -8.11 -6.04 12.45
C GLU A 269 -9.45 -5.99 13.19
N ARG A 270 -9.79 -4.85 13.82
CA ARG A 270 -11.14 -4.62 14.37
C ARG A 270 -12.20 -4.72 13.27
N LEU A 271 -12.02 -4.01 12.16
CA LEU A 271 -12.94 -4.00 11.03
C LEU A 271 -13.07 -5.40 10.39
N ARG A 272 -11.96 -6.13 10.22
CA ARG A 272 -11.97 -7.52 9.73
C ARG A 272 -12.79 -8.43 10.64
N SER A 273 -12.52 -8.39 11.95
CA SER A 273 -13.22 -9.21 12.94
C SER A 273 -14.73 -8.93 12.95
N GLU A 274 -15.13 -7.65 12.87
CA GLU A 274 -16.53 -7.26 12.75
C GLU A 274 -17.19 -7.75 11.46
N TRP A 275 -16.45 -7.70 10.34
CA TRP A 275 -16.94 -8.21 9.07
C TRP A 275 -17.14 -9.73 9.11
N GLU A 276 -16.14 -10.49 9.61
CA GLU A 276 -16.18 -11.95 9.75
C GLU A 276 -17.34 -12.44 10.64
N ALA A 277 -17.58 -11.73 11.75
CA ALA A 277 -18.71 -11.99 12.62
C ALA A 277 -20.06 -11.82 11.90
N ARG A 278 -20.17 -10.81 11.03
CA ARG A 278 -21.40 -10.53 10.26
C ARG A 278 -21.64 -11.54 9.14
N VAL A 279 -20.58 -11.95 8.42
CA VAL A 279 -20.71 -12.97 7.34
C VAL A 279 -20.81 -14.40 7.87
N GLY A 280 -20.60 -14.62 9.17
CA GLY A 280 -20.71 -15.94 9.80
C GLY A 280 -19.53 -16.86 9.52
N VAL A 281 -18.40 -16.32 9.04
CA VAL A 281 -17.18 -17.09 8.73
C VAL A 281 -16.47 -17.54 10.02
N GLY A 282 -16.76 -16.92 11.18
CA GLY A 282 -16.24 -17.31 12.49
C GLY A 282 -17.02 -18.40 13.25
N GLY A 283 -18.04 -19.04 12.66
CA GLY A 283 -18.99 -19.93 13.35
C GLY A 283 -18.75 -21.44 13.22
N GLY A 284 -17.59 -21.88 12.72
CA GLY A 284 -17.34 -23.29 12.37
C GLY A 284 -17.13 -24.27 13.55
N ALA A 285 -16.96 -23.79 14.78
CA ALA A 285 -16.58 -24.65 15.92
C ALA A 285 -17.73 -24.99 16.91
N ALA A 286 -18.94 -24.44 16.75
CA ALA A 286 -20.01 -24.57 17.75
C ALA A 286 -21.29 -25.29 17.28
N ARG A 287 -21.24 -26.02 16.15
CA ARG A 287 -22.36 -26.85 15.68
C ARG A 287 -21.93 -28.29 15.47
N ASN A 288 -21.58 -28.98 16.54
CA ASN A 288 -21.65 -30.44 16.63
C ASN A 288 -21.71 -30.82 18.11
N GLY A 289 -22.91 -30.83 18.66
CA GLY A 289 -23.13 -31.14 20.07
C GLY A 289 -24.59 -31.13 20.43
N LYS A 290 -25.41 -31.89 19.69
CA LYS A 290 -26.69 -32.44 20.14
C LYS A 290 -27.21 -33.42 19.08
N ALA A 291 -26.81 -34.67 19.23
CA ALA A 291 -27.50 -35.83 18.66
C ALA A 291 -27.25 -37.02 19.59
N HIS A 292 -28.12 -37.13 20.61
CA HIS A 292 -28.85 -38.31 21.10
C HIS A 292 -29.24 -38.10 22.56
#